data_AF-H5V3R4-F1
#
_entry.id   AF-H5V3R4-F1
#
_cell.length_a   1.000
_cell.length_b   1.000
_cell.length_c   1.000
_cell.angle_alpha   90.00
_cell.angle_beta   90.00
_cell.angle_gamma   90.00
#
_symmetry.space_group_name_H-M   'P 1'
#
loop_
_entity.id
_entity.type
_entity.pdbx_description
1 polymer ?
#
loop_
_entity_poly.entity_id
_entity_poly.type
_entity_poly.pdbx_seq_one_letter_code
_entity_poly.pdbx_strand_id
1 'polypeptide(L)'
;DKCCQHPTKHLLLCYCLLNTCWPTYAGSRTNKKKEIFKSHKKYSFHIVENNTSVSNLGKEFSRSRCYIKTLIYKKYLRAFKRNTKINIFTELLIKSMAVRGFSLASIAEKNSLSEGAVSSVISSCYGLCSWRKKCKKDSLRRRHKQKILRFIHNQSVSITRKLVKESCYASFYWLNKHECDWLNSCLPKTIRCYKIKRVDWSERDIISSSLINDVLSQGQYSMSLTSLDALLGGHGWLLKYRDKLPMTMILLRKMELIK
;
A
#
# COMPACT_ATOMS: atom_id res chain seq x y z
N ASP A 1 21.60 -18.75 15.29
CA ASP A 1 22.38 -17.51 15.47
C ASP A 1 22.21 -16.54 14.32
N LYS A 2 21.45 -15.46 14.54
CA LYS A 2 21.34 -14.36 13.57
C LYS A 2 22.54 -13.44 13.77
N CYS A 3 23.61 -13.66 13.00
CA CYS A 3 24.74 -12.73 12.97
C CYS A 3 24.26 -11.36 12.47
N CYS A 4 24.06 -10.43 13.40
CA CYS A 4 23.90 -9.02 13.14
C CYS A 4 25.18 -8.51 12.48
N GLN A 5 25.21 -8.47 11.14
CA GLN A 5 26.36 -7.94 10.42
C GLN A 5 26.52 -6.46 10.78
N HIS A 6 27.71 -6.12 11.29
CA HIS A 6 28.03 -4.77 11.73
C HIS A 6 27.92 -3.78 10.54
N PRO A 7 27.29 -2.61 10.72
CA PRO A 7 26.99 -1.65 9.64
C PRO A 7 28.25 -1.13 8.93
N THR A 8 29.43 -1.30 9.52
CA THR A 8 30.71 -0.99 8.88
C THR A 8 30.96 -1.82 7.62
N LYS A 9 30.50 -3.07 7.53
CA LYS A 9 30.65 -3.86 6.29
C LYS A 9 29.88 -3.24 5.13
N HIS A 10 28.69 -2.71 5.37
CA HIS A 10 27.90 -2.01 4.36
C HIS A 10 28.52 -0.66 3.99
N LEU A 11 29.04 0.09 4.96
CA LEU A 11 29.75 1.34 4.71
C LEU A 11 31.05 1.12 3.91
N LEU A 12 31.81 0.07 4.25
CA LEU A 12 33.04 -0.28 3.54
C LEU A 12 32.74 -0.75 2.11
N LEU A 13 31.65 -1.51 1.91
CA LEU A 13 31.18 -1.91 0.58
C LEU A 13 30.73 -0.70 -0.24
N CYS A 14 29.98 0.25 0.35
CA CYS A 14 29.60 1.49 -0.33
C CYS A 14 30.82 2.34 -0.68
N TYR A 15 31.78 2.48 0.24
CA TYR A 15 33.04 3.18 0.00
C TYR A 15 33.83 2.53 -1.14
N CYS A 16 33.98 1.21 -1.13
CA CYS A 16 34.63 0.47 -2.20
C CYS A 16 33.90 0.68 -3.53
N LEU A 17 32.58 0.53 -3.60
CA LEU A 17 31.83 0.72 -4.85
C LEU A 17 31.91 2.16 -5.38
N LEU A 18 31.99 3.15 -4.49
CA LEU A 18 32.14 4.56 -4.88
C LEU A 18 33.57 4.90 -5.31
N ASN A 19 34.58 4.24 -4.75
CA ASN A 19 36.00 4.53 -5.02
C ASN A 19 36.70 3.55 -5.99
N THR A 20 36.17 2.34 -6.24
CA THR A 20 36.78 1.34 -7.12
C THR A 20 36.04 1.16 -8.46
N CYS A 21 34.84 1.73 -8.63
CA CYS A 21 34.09 1.67 -9.88
C CYS A 21 34.11 2.96 -10.69
N TRP A 22 35.16 3.76 -10.55
CA TRP A 22 35.57 4.67 -11.61
C TRP A 22 36.96 4.28 -12.05
N PRO A 23 37.19 4.02 -13.35
CA PRO A 23 38.54 4.16 -13.87
C PRO A 23 38.86 5.66 -13.77
N THR A 24 39.46 6.08 -12.66
CA THR A 24 40.44 7.17 -12.73
C THR A 24 41.47 6.71 -13.73
N TYR A 25 41.32 7.19 -14.95
CA TYR A 25 42.35 7.15 -15.96
C TYR A 25 43.59 7.76 -15.32
N ALA A 26 44.50 6.87 -14.91
CA ALA A 26 45.81 7.23 -14.42
C ALA A 26 46.52 8.06 -15.50
N GLY A 27 47.10 9.18 -15.08
CA GLY A 27 47.96 10.01 -15.91
C GLY A 27 47.31 11.30 -16.40
N SER A 28 47.26 12.31 -15.52
CA SER A 28 47.40 13.69 -16.00
C SER A 28 48.81 13.85 -16.58
N ARG A 29 48.99 13.52 -17.87
CA ARG A 29 49.98 14.28 -18.64
C ARG A 29 49.46 15.70 -18.69
N THR A 30 50.24 16.64 -18.18
CA THR A 30 50.06 18.08 -18.36
C THR A 30 50.18 18.44 -19.84
N ASN A 31 49.21 18.02 -20.65
CA ASN A 31 49.12 18.43 -22.04
C ASN A 31 48.47 19.81 -22.09
N LYS A 32 49.31 20.80 -22.41
CA LYS A 32 48.98 22.15 -22.87
C LYS A 32 47.60 22.22 -23.54
N LYS A 33 46.55 22.56 -22.78
CA LYS A 33 45.17 22.71 -23.27
C LYS A 33 44.90 24.04 -23.99
N LYS A 34 45.90 24.69 -24.59
CA LYS A 34 45.74 26.07 -25.13
C LYS A 34 45.62 26.24 -26.64
N GLU A 35 45.72 25.21 -27.48
CA GLU A 35 45.61 25.41 -28.95
C GLU A 35 44.50 24.63 -29.67
N ILE A 36 44.04 23.50 -29.12
CA ILE A 36 43.13 22.60 -29.83
C ILE A 36 41.72 23.21 -30.00
N PHE A 37 41.22 23.97 -29.03
CA PHE A 37 39.84 24.49 -29.04
C PHE A 37 39.56 25.58 -30.10
N LYS A 38 40.58 26.34 -30.53
CA LYS A 38 40.45 27.35 -31.61
C LYS A 38 40.31 26.70 -33.00
N SER A 39 40.95 25.55 -33.20
CA SER A 39 40.92 24.79 -34.45
C SER A 39 39.51 24.26 -34.77
N HIS A 40 38.75 23.80 -33.77
CA HIS A 40 37.48 23.12 -33.96
C HIS A 40 36.30 23.99 -34.45
N LYS A 41 36.33 25.32 -34.24
CA LYS A 41 35.30 26.21 -34.79
C LYS A 41 35.42 26.37 -36.31
N LYS A 42 36.65 26.34 -36.86
CA LYS A 42 36.92 26.52 -38.30
C LYS A 42 36.28 25.42 -39.15
N TYR A 43 36.41 24.14 -38.76
CA TYR A 43 35.81 23.03 -39.54
C TYR A 43 34.29 23.11 -39.64
N SER A 44 33.61 23.45 -38.54
CA SER A 44 32.15 23.59 -38.55
C SER A 44 31.68 24.76 -39.40
N PHE A 45 32.47 25.82 -39.48
CA PHE A 45 32.17 27.01 -40.26
C PHE A 45 32.37 26.75 -41.76
N HIS A 46 33.47 26.08 -42.15
CA HIS A 46 33.74 25.69 -43.54
C HIS A 46 32.72 24.69 -44.13
N ILE A 47 32.11 23.82 -43.32
CA ILE A 47 31.05 22.91 -43.78
C ILE A 47 29.76 23.69 -44.09
N VAL A 48 29.41 24.66 -43.25
CA VAL A 48 28.12 25.37 -43.30
C VAL A 48 28.14 26.51 -44.31
N GLU A 49 29.23 27.27 -44.40
CA GLU A 49 29.34 28.40 -45.34
C GLU A 49 29.80 27.97 -46.74
N ASN A 50 30.78 27.06 -46.85
CA ASN A 50 31.42 26.75 -48.13
C ASN A 50 30.92 25.44 -48.77
N ASN A 51 29.93 24.78 -48.14
CA ASN A 51 29.35 23.50 -48.59
C ASN A 51 30.42 22.42 -48.91
N THR A 52 31.52 22.43 -48.15
CA THR A 52 32.71 21.61 -48.45
C THR A 52 32.52 20.17 -47.98
N SER A 53 32.87 19.21 -48.85
CA SER A 53 32.76 17.80 -48.52
C SER A 53 33.77 17.39 -47.43
N VAL A 54 33.40 16.39 -46.62
CA VAL A 54 34.27 15.84 -45.55
C VAL A 54 35.61 15.31 -46.08
N SER A 55 35.68 14.93 -47.37
CA SER A 55 36.93 14.52 -48.00
C SER A 55 37.88 15.68 -48.23
N ASN A 56 37.37 16.83 -48.69
CA ASN A 56 38.20 18.01 -48.96
C ASN A 56 38.72 18.61 -47.65
N LEU A 57 37.90 18.61 -46.59
CA LEU A 57 38.33 19.00 -45.24
C LEU A 57 39.44 18.09 -44.69
N GLY A 58 39.42 16.81 -45.04
CA GLY A 58 40.50 15.89 -44.67
C GLY A 58 41.84 16.28 -45.29
N LYS A 59 41.82 16.71 -46.55
CA LYS A 59 43.01 17.20 -47.27
C LYS A 59 43.47 18.56 -46.72
N GLU A 60 42.54 19.51 -46.60
CA GLU A 60 42.80 20.90 -46.17
C GLU A 60 43.39 20.98 -44.77
N PHE A 61 42.93 20.11 -43.86
CA PHE A 61 43.38 20.13 -42.46
C PHE A 61 44.33 18.97 -42.12
N SER A 62 44.74 18.17 -43.10
CA SER A 62 45.62 17.00 -42.94
C SER A 62 45.14 16.04 -41.84
N ARG A 63 43.84 15.75 -41.79
CA ARG A 63 43.23 14.83 -40.83
C ARG A 63 42.46 13.73 -41.54
N SER A 64 42.38 12.57 -40.90
CA SER A 64 41.62 11.45 -41.46
C SER A 64 40.12 11.78 -41.53
N ARG A 65 39.48 11.30 -42.61
CA ARG A 65 38.03 11.44 -42.82
C ARG A 65 37.22 10.91 -41.63
N CYS A 66 37.70 9.84 -40.99
CA CYS A 66 37.07 9.24 -39.82
C CYS A 66 37.14 10.17 -38.59
N TYR A 67 38.29 10.82 -38.36
CA TYR A 67 38.44 11.79 -37.28
C TYR A 67 37.45 12.96 -37.41
N ILE A 68 37.36 13.57 -38.61
CA ILE A 68 36.45 14.68 -38.89
C ILE A 68 34.99 14.26 -38.69
N LYS A 69 34.59 13.09 -39.22
CA LYS A 69 33.25 12.52 -38.96
C LYS A 69 32.98 12.41 -37.47
N THR A 70 33.87 11.77 -36.71
CA THR A 70 33.70 11.56 -35.27
C THR A 70 33.52 12.88 -34.53
N LEU A 71 34.22 13.93 -34.98
CA LEU A 71 34.16 15.26 -34.39
C LEU A 71 32.81 15.95 -34.66
N ILE A 72 32.32 15.85 -35.89
CA ILE A 72 30.97 16.31 -36.28
C ILE A 72 29.91 15.54 -35.46
N TYR A 73 30.02 14.21 -35.37
CA TYR A 73 29.12 13.37 -34.58
C TYR A 73 29.11 13.75 -33.10
N LYS A 74 30.27 14.04 -32.50
CA LYS A 74 30.34 14.44 -31.08
C LYS A 74 29.72 15.82 -30.82
N LYS A 75 29.85 16.78 -31.74
CA LYS A 75 29.34 18.15 -31.58
C LYS A 75 27.85 18.28 -31.91
N TYR A 76 27.39 17.65 -33.01
CA TYR A 76 26.03 17.81 -33.53
C TYR A 76 25.09 16.64 -33.17
N LEU A 77 25.60 15.41 -33.00
CA LEU A 77 24.76 14.23 -32.72
C LEU A 77 24.66 13.82 -31.24
N ARG A 78 25.37 14.48 -30.31
CA ARG A 78 25.04 14.34 -28.87
C ARG A 78 23.60 14.81 -28.56
N ALA A 79 23.02 15.67 -29.41
CA ALA A 79 21.63 16.08 -29.34
C ALA A 79 20.65 15.19 -30.13
N PHE A 80 21.16 14.29 -30.99
CA PHE A 80 20.35 13.49 -31.92
C PHE A 80 20.70 12.00 -31.81
N LYS A 81 20.59 11.41 -30.61
CA LYS A 81 20.37 9.96 -30.53
C LYS A 81 18.88 9.72 -30.81
N ARG A 82 18.46 9.94 -32.06
CA ARG A 82 17.10 9.70 -32.53
C ARG A 82 16.88 8.18 -32.45
N ASN A 83 16.02 7.73 -31.53
CA ASN A 83 15.50 6.36 -31.62
C ASN A 83 14.79 6.25 -32.97
N THR A 84 15.32 5.44 -33.88
CA THR A 84 14.81 5.32 -35.26
C THR A 84 13.36 4.84 -35.34
N LYS A 85 12.79 4.33 -34.23
CA LYS A 85 11.43 3.81 -34.14
C LYS A 85 10.42 4.70 -33.39
N ILE A 86 10.84 5.78 -32.73
CA ILE A 86 9.92 6.63 -31.93
C ILE A 86 9.89 8.03 -32.52
N ASN A 87 8.78 8.35 -33.20
CA ASN A 87 8.48 9.66 -33.74
C ASN A 87 8.00 10.59 -32.59
N ILE A 88 8.15 11.90 -32.76
CA ILE A 88 7.64 12.90 -31.81
C ILE A 88 6.13 12.71 -31.58
N PHE A 89 5.38 12.42 -32.65
CA PHE A 89 3.94 12.14 -32.55
C PHE A 89 3.62 10.89 -31.73
N THR A 90 4.39 9.81 -31.89
CA THR A 90 4.16 8.59 -31.10
C THR A 90 4.56 8.80 -29.63
N GLU A 91 5.60 9.59 -29.36
CA GLU A 91 5.97 10.00 -28.00
C GLU A 91 4.87 10.81 -27.32
N LEU A 92 4.28 11.79 -28.01
CA LEU A 92 3.14 12.56 -27.51
C LEU A 92 1.92 11.68 -27.25
N LEU A 93 1.64 10.73 -28.15
CA LEU A 93 0.52 9.80 -27.97
C LEU A 93 0.73 8.90 -26.75
N ILE A 94 1.93 8.32 -26.60
CA ILE A 94 2.33 7.54 -25.42
C ILE A 94 2.14 8.37 -24.15
N LYS A 95 2.65 9.62 -24.12
CA LYS A 95 2.51 10.52 -22.97
C LYS A 95 1.03 10.81 -22.66
N SER A 96 0.22 11.09 -23.67
CA SER A 96 -1.22 11.38 -23.48
C SER A 96 -1.97 10.18 -22.89
N MET A 97 -1.72 8.96 -23.39
CA MET A 97 -2.31 7.73 -22.87
C MET A 97 -1.77 7.41 -21.47
N ALA A 98 -0.49 7.67 -21.24
CA ALA A 98 0.15 7.45 -19.96
C ALA A 98 -0.44 8.34 -18.86
N VAL A 99 -0.72 9.62 -19.16
CA VAL A 99 -1.40 10.58 -18.26
C VAL A 99 -2.83 10.11 -17.95
N ARG A 100 -3.55 9.58 -18.95
CA ARG A 100 -4.90 9.01 -18.77
C ARG A 100 -4.90 7.71 -17.95
N GLY A 101 -3.74 7.10 -17.72
CA GLY A 101 -3.61 5.91 -16.86
C GLY A 101 -3.76 4.57 -17.59
N PHE A 102 -3.67 4.54 -18.93
CA PHE A 102 -3.68 3.27 -19.70
C PHE A 102 -2.51 2.36 -19.31
N SER A 103 -2.68 1.04 -19.42
CA SER A 103 -1.63 0.06 -19.11
C SER A 103 -0.45 0.16 -20.09
N LEU A 104 0.75 -0.26 -19.66
CA LEU A 104 1.93 -0.29 -20.53
C LEU A 104 1.69 -1.18 -21.76
N ALA A 105 1.14 -2.37 -21.54
CA ALA A 105 0.72 -3.31 -22.59
C ALA A 105 -0.21 -2.65 -23.62
N SER A 106 -1.30 -2.00 -23.17
CA SER A 106 -2.27 -1.38 -24.06
C SER A 106 -1.68 -0.22 -24.88
N ILE A 107 -0.79 0.57 -24.28
CA ILE A 107 -0.07 1.64 -24.99
C ILE A 107 0.89 1.04 -26.02
N ALA A 108 1.60 -0.03 -25.65
CA ALA A 108 2.57 -0.70 -26.50
C ALA A 108 1.88 -1.34 -27.72
N GLU A 109 0.79 -2.07 -27.50
CA GLU A 109 -0.05 -2.67 -28.55
C GLU A 109 -0.59 -1.60 -29.50
N LYS A 110 -1.17 -0.52 -28.95
CA LYS A 110 -1.76 0.57 -29.77
C LYS A 110 -0.74 1.29 -30.65
N ASN A 111 0.52 1.34 -30.23
CA ASN A 111 1.60 2.02 -30.96
C ASN A 111 2.54 1.06 -31.69
N SER A 112 2.27 -0.26 -31.67
CA SER A 112 3.14 -1.30 -32.23
C SER A 112 4.60 -1.23 -31.72
N LEU A 113 4.75 -0.95 -30.42
CA LEU A 113 6.04 -0.86 -29.73
C LEU A 113 6.19 -1.96 -28.68
N SER A 114 7.40 -2.17 -28.16
CA SER A 114 7.60 -3.00 -26.98
C SER A 114 7.24 -2.25 -25.69
N GLU A 115 6.78 -2.97 -24.66
CA GLU A 115 6.51 -2.38 -23.35
C GLU A 115 7.73 -1.67 -22.76
N GLY A 116 8.93 -2.20 -22.99
CA GLY A 116 10.18 -1.59 -22.55
C GLY A 116 10.45 -0.23 -23.21
N ALA A 117 10.12 -0.07 -24.49
CA ALA A 117 10.25 1.21 -25.18
C ALA A 117 9.27 2.25 -24.60
N VAL A 118 8.02 1.85 -24.38
CA VAL A 118 6.99 2.72 -23.76
C VAL A 118 7.41 3.10 -22.33
N SER A 119 7.90 2.14 -21.54
CA SER A 119 8.40 2.38 -20.18
C SER A 119 9.56 3.38 -20.15
N SER A 120 10.49 3.28 -21.10
CA SER A 120 11.60 4.21 -21.26
C SER A 120 11.12 5.64 -21.56
N VAL A 121 10.17 5.80 -22.49
CA VAL A 121 9.54 7.10 -22.80
C VAL A 121 8.80 7.69 -21.60
N ILE A 122 8.10 6.86 -20.82
CA ILE A 122 7.41 7.33 -19.62
C ILE A 122 8.41 7.75 -18.54
N SER A 123 9.49 6.98 -18.38
CA SER A 123 10.53 7.23 -17.37
C SER A 123 11.38 8.45 -17.68
N SER A 124 11.53 8.82 -18.95
CA SER A 124 12.21 10.06 -19.35
C SER A 124 11.38 11.31 -19.05
N CYS A 125 10.07 11.18 -18.86
CA CYS A 125 9.17 12.29 -18.54
C CYS A 125 9.09 12.49 -17.02
N TYR A 126 9.58 13.64 -16.54
CA TYR A 126 9.54 13.98 -15.13
C TYR A 126 8.11 13.95 -14.56
N GLY A 127 7.92 13.32 -13.40
CA GLY A 127 6.62 13.26 -12.70
C GLY A 127 5.58 12.29 -13.30
N LEU A 128 5.78 11.78 -14.51
CA LEU A 128 4.77 10.91 -15.14
C LEU A 128 4.68 9.53 -14.47
N CYS A 129 5.81 8.99 -14.01
CA CYS A 129 5.84 7.74 -13.24
C CYS A 129 5.09 7.85 -11.89
N SER A 130 5.28 8.95 -11.15
CA SER A 130 4.60 9.17 -9.87
C SER A 130 3.10 9.42 -10.09
N TRP A 131 2.74 10.19 -11.12
CA TRP A 131 1.35 10.38 -11.54
C TRP A 131 0.65 9.04 -11.82
N ARG A 132 1.28 8.15 -12.60
CA ARG A 132 0.71 6.84 -12.91
C ARG A 132 0.52 5.95 -11.69
N LYS A 133 1.47 5.99 -10.73
CA LYS A 133 1.32 5.29 -9.43
C LYS A 133 0.10 5.83 -8.66
N LYS A 134 -0.10 7.16 -8.66
CA LYS A 134 -1.28 7.79 -8.07
C LYS A 134 -2.56 7.35 -8.76
N CYS A 135 -2.64 7.40 -10.10
CA CYS A 135 -3.80 6.92 -10.86
C CYS A 135 -4.15 5.46 -10.54
N LYS A 136 -3.14 4.58 -10.46
CA LYS A 136 -3.35 3.17 -10.11
C LYS A 136 -3.91 3.01 -8.69
N LYS A 137 -3.36 3.75 -7.73
CA LYS A 137 -3.87 3.78 -6.34
C LYS A 137 -5.31 4.29 -6.28
N ASP A 138 -5.62 5.37 -6.98
CA ASP A 138 -6.96 5.96 -7.02
C ASP A 138 -7.98 5.03 -7.70
N SER A 139 -7.57 4.34 -8.76
CA SER A 139 -8.42 3.35 -9.44
C SER A 139 -8.71 2.15 -8.53
N LEU A 140 -7.70 1.66 -7.80
CA LEU A 140 -7.88 0.59 -6.82
C LEU A 140 -8.82 1.04 -5.69
N ARG A 141 -8.64 2.26 -5.17
CA ARG A 141 -9.56 2.87 -4.19
C ARG A 141 -10.99 2.86 -4.70
N ARG A 142 -11.24 3.39 -5.90
CA ARG A 142 -12.59 3.46 -6.51
C ARG A 142 -13.21 2.07 -6.65
N ARG A 143 -12.45 1.08 -7.10
CA ARG A 143 -12.92 -0.32 -7.23
C ARG A 143 -13.39 -0.89 -5.90
N HIS A 144 -12.61 -0.72 -4.82
CA HIS A 144 -12.99 -1.20 -3.50
C HIS A 144 -14.23 -0.47 -2.96
N LYS A 145 -14.28 0.87 -3.09
CA LYS A 145 -15.45 1.66 -2.68
C LYS A 145 -16.71 1.21 -3.42
N GLN A 146 -16.63 1.07 -4.75
CA GLN A 146 -17.75 0.62 -5.57
C GLN A 146 -18.21 -0.80 -5.23
N LYS A 147 -17.29 -1.73 -4.93
CA LYS A 147 -17.65 -3.10 -4.55
C LYS A 147 -18.48 -3.12 -3.26
N ILE A 148 -18.09 -2.35 -2.25
CA ILE A 148 -18.86 -2.22 -1.01
C ILE A 148 -20.22 -1.56 -1.27
N LEU A 149 -20.25 -0.45 -2.01
CA LEU A 149 -21.51 0.24 -2.32
C LEU A 149 -22.49 -0.63 -3.11
N ARG A 150 -22.01 -1.38 -4.11
CA ARG A 150 -22.83 -2.34 -4.86
C ARG A 150 -23.38 -3.44 -3.95
N PHE A 151 -22.56 -3.97 -3.04
CA PHE A 151 -23.01 -4.97 -2.09
C PHE A 151 -24.11 -4.42 -1.16
N ILE A 152 -23.92 -3.22 -0.64
CA ILE A 152 -24.90 -2.53 0.22
C ILE A 152 -26.21 -2.30 -0.54
N HIS A 153 -26.14 -1.78 -1.76
CA HIS A 153 -27.32 -1.45 -2.56
C HIS A 153 -28.12 -2.69 -2.99
N ASN A 154 -27.44 -3.81 -3.25
CA ASN A 154 -28.10 -5.04 -3.70
C ASN A 154 -28.77 -5.83 -2.57
N GLN A 155 -28.58 -5.43 -1.31
CA GLN A 155 -29.11 -6.15 -0.16
C GLN A 155 -30.50 -5.61 0.20
N SER A 156 -31.51 -6.48 0.22
CA SER A 156 -32.88 -6.16 0.66
C SER A 156 -33.07 -6.22 2.18
N VAL A 157 -32.10 -6.77 2.92
CA VAL A 157 -32.14 -7.02 4.37
C VAL A 157 -31.29 -5.99 5.13
N SER A 158 -31.60 -5.75 6.40
CA SER A 158 -30.82 -4.87 7.30
C SER A 158 -29.32 -5.21 7.26
N ILE A 159 -28.54 -4.26 6.76
CA ILE A 159 -27.11 -4.45 6.50
C ILE A 159 -26.36 -4.40 7.83
N THR A 160 -25.59 -5.45 8.13
CA THR A 160 -24.70 -5.48 9.30
C THR A 160 -23.24 -5.40 8.87
N ARG A 161 -22.39 -4.74 9.67
CA ARG A 161 -20.94 -4.66 9.39
C ARG A 161 -20.27 -6.03 9.23
N LYS A 162 -20.72 -7.03 10.00
CA LYS A 162 -20.26 -8.43 9.92
C LYS A 162 -20.50 -9.00 8.52
N LEU A 163 -21.71 -8.81 7.99
CA LEU A 163 -22.09 -9.29 6.66
C LEU A 163 -21.22 -8.66 5.55
N VAL A 164 -21.00 -7.34 5.61
CA VAL A 164 -20.13 -6.64 4.63
C VAL A 164 -18.69 -7.12 4.73
N LYS A 165 -18.20 -7.39 5.94
CA LYS A 165 -16.85 -7.91 6.17
C LYS A 165 -16.67 -9.32 5.60
N GLU A 166 -17.67 -10.19 5.76
CA GLU A 166 -17.65 -11.56 5.24
C GLU A 166 -17.75 -11.58 3.71
N SER A 167 -18.68 -10.82 3.12
CA SER A 167 -18.88 -10.80 1.66
C SER A 167 -17.77 -10.06 0.90
N CYS A 168 -17.25 -8.97 1.46
CA CYS A 168 -16.32 -8.06 0.82
C CYS A 168 -14.97 -7.98 1.54
N TYR A 169 -14.49 -9.07 2.13
CA TYR A 169 -13.29 -9.15 2.97
C TYR A 169 -12.12 -8.32 2.46
N ALA A 170 -11.60 -8.61 1.27
CA ALA A 170 -10.43 -7.91 0.73
C ALA A 170 -10.66 -6.40 0.58
N SER A 171 -11.86 -5.98 0.19
CA SER A 171 -12.18 -4.55 0.03
C SER A 171 -12.37 -3.86 1.37
N PHE A 172 -13.00 -4.56 2.32
CA PHE A 172 -13.20 -4.07 3.69
C PHE A 172 -11.87 -3.78 4.37
N TYR A 173 -10.94 -4.74 4.38
CA TYR A 173 -9.64 -4.56 5.04
C TYR A 173 -8.75 -3.54 4.34
N TRP A 174 -8.76 -3.49 3.00
CA TRP A 174 -8.02 -2.48 2.26
C TRP A 174 -8.52 -1.07 2.59
N LEU A 175 -9.84 -0.85 2.60
CA LEU A 175 -10.43 0.43 2.94
C LEU A 175 -10.28 0.77 4.42
N ASN A 176 -10.35 -0.21 5.32
CA ASN A 176 -10.10 0.03 6.75
C ASN A 176 -8.67 0.54 7.00
N LYS A 177 -7.69 0.06 6.22
CA LYS A 177 -6.29 0.49 6.33
C LYS A 177 -6.03 1.86 5.70
N HIS A 178 -6.70 2.19 4.60
CA HIS A 178 -6.37 3.37 3.79
C HIS A 178 -7.40 4.51 3.84
N GLU A 179 -8.65 4.22 4.17
CA GLU A 179 -9.83 5.10 4.05
C GLU A 179 -10.85 4.76 5.17
N CYS A 180 -10.39 4.68 6.42
CA CYS A 180 -11.19 4.22 7.56
C CYS A 180 -12.43 5.10 7.78
N ASP A 181 -12.27 6.43 7.67
CA ASP A 181 -13.35 7.40 7.89
C ASP A 181 -14.47 7.22 6.87
N TRP A 182 -14.11 7.07 5.59
CA TRP A 182 -15.07 6.80 4.52
C TRP A 182 -15.80 5.46 4.74
N LEU A 183 -15.06 4.41 5.14
CA LEU A 183 -15.66 3.10 5.39
C LEU A 183 -16.64 3.17 6.57
N ASN A 184 -16.30 3.91 7.63
CA ASN A 184 -17.17 4.08 8.79
C ASN A 184 -18.38 4.97 8.50
N SER A 185 -18.27 5.96 7.61
CA SER A 185 -19.41 6.79 7.19
C SER A 185 -20.43 6.02 6.34
N CYS A 186 -19.98 5.05 5.54
CA CYS A 186 -20.87 4.27 4.66
C CYS A 186 -21.52 3.07 5.36
N LEU A 187 -20.96 2.61 6.48
CA LEU A 187 -21.46 1.45 7.20
C LEU A 187 -22.36 1.87 8.37
N PRO A 188 -23.29 0.98 8.80
CA PRO A 188 -24.08 1.22 10.00
C PRO A 188 -23.17 1.53 11.20
N LYS A 189 -23.64 2.43 12.06
CA LYS A 189 -22.95 2.79 13.31
C LYS A 189 -22.63 1.52 14.08
N THR A 190 -21.39 1.42 14.55
CA THR A 190 -20.96 0.30 15.38
C THR A 190 -21.81 0.28 16.65
N ILE A 191 -22.65 -0.74 16.79
CA ILE A 191 -23.33 -1.03 18.05
C ILE A 191 -22.24 -1.45 19.03
N ARG A 192 -21.99 -0.62 20.05
CA ARG A 192 -21.12 -1.04 21.15
C ARG A 192 -21.83 -2.21 21.83
N CYS A 193 -21.19 -3.38 21.87
CA CYS A 193 -21.67 -4.45 22.74
C CYS A 193 -21.65 -3.90 24.17
N TYR A 194 -22.81 -3.82 24.80
CA TYR A 194 -22.89 -3.53 26.22
C TYR A 194 -22.11 -4.62 26.94
N LYS A 195 -21.05 -4.24 27.66
CA LYS A 195 -20.38 -5.17 28.55
C LYS A 195 -21.39 -5.55 29.62
N ILE A 196 -21.80 -6.81 29.66
CA ILE A 196 -22.58 -7.34 30.77
C ILE A 196 -21.74 -7.11 32.02
N LYS A 197 -22.25 -6.32 32.97
CA LYS A 197 -21.56 -6.10 34.25
C LYS A 197 -21.36 -7.46 34.91
N ARG A 198 -20.18 -7.66 35.51
CA ARG A 198 -19.91 -8.87 36.30
C ARG A 198 -20.97 -8.96 37.40
N VAL A 199 -21.52 -10.16 37.61
CA VAL A 199 -22.55 -10.39 38.63
C VAL A 199 -22.00 -10.00 40.00
N ASP A 200 -22.69 -9.09 40.67
CA ASP A 200 -22.48 -8.83 42.09
C ASP A 200 -23.18 -9.93 42.89
N TRP A 201 -22.37 -10.74 43.56
CA TRP A 201 -22.87 -11.88 44.33
C TRP A 201 -23.51 -11.45 45.66
N SER A 202 -23.09 -10.31 46.21
CA SER A 202 -23.63 -9.80 47.47
C SER A 202 -25.05 -9.27 47.28
N GLU A 203 -25.26 -8.43 46.27
CA GLU A 203 -26.61 -7.96 45.90
C GLU A 203 -27.52 -9.13 45.51
N ARG A 204 -26.97 -10.09 44.76
CA ARG A 204 -27.73 -11.29 44.36
C ARG A 204 -28.13 -12.14 45.56
N ASP A 205 -27.27 -12.31 46.56
CA ASP A 205 -27.60 -13.06 47.78
C ASP A 205 -28.76 -12.40 48.53
N ILE A 206 -28.72 -11.07 48.67
CA ILE A 206 -29.79 -10.29 49.31
C ILE A 206 -31.11 -10.49 48.55
N ILE A 207 -31.13 -10.24 47.24
CA ILE A 207 -32.33 -10.36 46.40
C ILE A 207 -32.89 -11.79 46.41
N SER A 208 -32.01 -12.79 46.35
CA SER A 208 -32.44 -14.19 46.33
C SER A 208 -33.00 -14.60 47.70
N SER A 209 -32.42 -14.11 48.80
CA SER A 209 -32.90 -14.39 50.15
C SER A 209 -34.26 -13.75 50.43
N SER A 210 -34.51 -12.53 49.93
CA SER A 210 -35.80 -11.87 50.05
C SER A 210 -36.87 -12.60 49.25
N LEU A 211 -36.58 -12.98 48.00
CA LEU A 211 -37.50 -13.76 47.16
C LEU A 211 -37.87 -15.10 47.80
N ILE A 212 -36.90 -15.81 48.39
CA ILE A 212 -37.17 -17.08 49.09
C ILE A 212 -38.06 -16.86 50.32
N ASN A 213 -37.83 -15.79 51.09
CA ASN A 213 -38.67 -15.45 52.24
C ASN A 213 -40.10 -15.07 51.82
N ASP A 214 -40.27 -14.35 50.72
CA ASP A 214 -41.59 -14.02 50.20
C ASP A 214 -42.36 -15.28 49.78
N VAL A 215 -41.69 -16.21 49.09
CA VAL A 215 -42.27 -17.51 48.71
C VAL A 215 -42.66 -18.33 49.95
N LEU A 216 -41.84 -18.31 50.99
CA LEU A 216 -42.14 -18.95 52.28
C LEU A 216 -43.39 -18.34 52.94
N SER A 217 -43.52 -17.01 52.92
CA SER A 217 -44.67 -16.31 53.50
C SER A 217 -46.00 -16.65 52.81
N GLN A 218 -45.94 -17.06 51.53
CA GLN A 218 -47.10 -17.45 50.72
C GLN A 218 -47.51 -18.93 50.93
N GLY A 219 -46.84 -19.67 51.81
CA GLY A 219 -47.28 -21.02 52.20
C GLY A 219 -46.84 -22.16 51.28
N GLN A 220 -45.92 -21.91 50.33
CA GLN A 220 -45.41 -22.94 49.43
C GLN A 220 -44.19 -23.67 50.05
N TYR A 221 -44.46 -24.68 50.88
CA TYR A 221 -43.42 -25.35 51.68
C TYR A 221 -42.77 -26.59 51.03
N SER A 222 -43.20 -27.05 49.84
CA SER A 222 -42.72 -28.32 49.24
C SER A 222 -42.05 -28.17 47.88
N MET A 223 -41.25 -27.12 47.65
CA MET A 223 -40.55 -26.93 46.38
C MET A 223 -39.22 -27.68 46.36
N SER A 224 -38.93 -28.41 45.27
CA SER A 224 -37.61 -29.04 45.08
C SER A 224 -36.53 -27.99 44.82
N LEU A 225 -35.28 -28.29 45.15
CA LEU A 225 -34.16 -27.37 44.95
C LEU A 225 -34.00 -26.94 43.48
N THR A 226 -34.26 -27.85 42.55
CA THR A 226 -34.21 -27.58 41.10
C THR A 226 -35.33 -26.64 40.66
N SER A 227 -36.52 -26.79 41.25
CA SER A 227 -37.65 -25.89 41.01
C SER A 227 -37.35 -24.49 41.56
N LEU A 228 -36.66 -24.41 42.69
CA LEU A 228 -36.25 -23.15 43.29
C LEU A 228 -35.18 -22.42 42.46
N ASP A 229 -34.16 -23.14 41.97
CA ASP A 229 -33.14 -22.55 41.07
C ASP A 229 -33.79 -22.02 39.79
N ALA A 230 -34.76 -22.75 39.21
CA ALA A 230 -35.52 -22.29 38.05
C ALA A 230 -36.32 -21.00 38.34
N LEU A 231 -36.96 -20.90 39.50
CA LEU A 231 -37.70 -19.69 39.93
C LEU A 231 -36.78 -18.46 40.02
N LEU A 232 -35.55 -18.65 40.49
CA LEU A 232 -34.56 -17.58 40.66
C LEU A 232 -33.81 -17.21 39.36
N GLY A 233 -34.23 -17.76 38.21
CA GLY A 233 -33.66 -17.47 36.89
C GLY A 233 -32.84 -18.60 36.28
N GLY A 234 -32.77 -19.77 36.93
CA GLY A 234 -32.15 -20.99 36.43
C GLY A 234 -30.64 -20.89 36.24
N HIS A 235 -30.07 -21.83 35.47
CA HIS A 235 -28.63 -21.96 35.17
C HIS A 235 -27.74 -22.56 36.26
N GLY A 236 -28.29 -23.11 37.35
CA GLY A 236 -27.53 -23.89 38.35
C GLY A 236 -26.49 -23.09 39.13
N TRP A 237 -26.61 -21.76 39.13
CA TRP A 237 -25.66 -20.88 39.82
C TRP A 237 -25.84 -20.93 41.34
N LEU A 238 -27.06 -21.23 41.83
CA LEU A 238 -27.37 -21.31 43.25
C LEU A 238 -26.51 -22.39 43.94
N LEU A 239 -26.37 -23.54 43.29
CA LEU A 239 -25.53 -24.65 43.75
C LEU A 239 -24.05 -24.40 43.50
N LYS A 240 -23.70 -23.90 42.31
CA LYS A 240 -22.31 -23.74 41.88
C LYS A 240 -21.55 -22.67 42.67
N TYR A 241 -22.24 -21.63 43.15
CA TYR A 241 -21.63 -20.49 43.83
C TYR A 241 -22.10 -20.32 45.28
N ARG A 242 -22.42 -21.44 45.93
CA ARG A 242 -22.85 -21.49 47.33
C ARG A 242 -21.99 -20.70 48.31
N ASP A 243 -20.68 -20.71 48.09
CA ASP A 243 -19.71 -20.04 48.98
C ASP A 243 -19.82 -18.51 48.91
N LYS A 244 -20.50 -17.99 47.87
CA LYS A 244 -20.71 -16.54 47.65
C LYS A 244 -22.11 -16.08 48.07
N LEU A 245 -22.91 -16.99 48.59
CA LEU A 245 -24.35 -16.83 48.84
C LEU A 245 -24.70 -17.24 50.29
N PRO A 246 -24.07 -16.62 51.30
CA PRO A 246 -24.23 -17.04 52.69
C PRO A 246 -25.66 -16.91 53.22
N MET A 247 -26.38 -15.82 52.92
CA MET A 247 -27.73 -15.60 53.44
C MET A 247 -28.73 -16.58 52.85
N THR A 248 -28.70 -16.77 51.53
CA THR A 248 -29.54 -17.78 50.90
C THR A 248 -29.21 -19.19 51.37
N MET A 249 -27.93 -19.52 51.59
CA MET A 249 -27.57 -20.85 52.09
C MET A 249 -28.06 -21.13 53.52
N ILE A 250 -28.09 -20.13 54.40
CA ILE A 250 -28.67 -20.26 55.74
C ILE A 250 -30.17 -20.56 55.65
N LEU A 251 -30.89 -19.86 54.77
CA LEU A 251 -32.34 -20.08 54.57
C LEU A 251 -32.61 -21.47 53.99
N LEU A 252 -31.84 -21.91 53.00
CA LEU A 252 -32.00 -23.24 52.40
C LEU A 252 -31.75 -24.38 53.38
N ARG A 253 -30.79 -24.22 54.31
CA ARG A 253 -30.58 -25.16 55.41
C ARG A 253 -31.74 -25.20 56.39
N LYS A 254 -32.32 -24.03 56.71
CA LYS A 254 -33.52 -23.94 57.56
C LYS A 254 -34.73 -24.63 56.93
N MET A 255 -34.80 -24.66 55.60
CA MET A 255 -35.84 -25.37 54.84
C MET A 255 -35.56 -26.87 54.63
N GLU A 256 -34.46 -27.40 55.18
CA GLU A 256 -34.02 -28.80 54.99
C GLU A 256 -33.79 -29.21 53.52
N LEU A 257 -33.69 -28.24 52.60
CA LEU A 257 -33.47 -28.49 51.17
C LEU A 257 -32.01 -28.83 50.85
N ILE A 258 -31.09 -28.44 51.74
CA ILE A 258 -29.66 -28.70 51.65
C ILE A 258 -29.18 -29.11 53.04
N LYS A 259 -28.33 -30.15 53.11
CA LYS A 259 -27.64 -30.58 54.33
C LYS A 259 -26.45 -29.67 54.68
#